data_AF-A0A4Z1C3M9-F1
#
_entry.id   AF-A0A4Z1C3M9-F1
#
_cell.length_a   1.000
_cell.length_b   1.000
_cell.length_c   1.000
_cell.angle_alpha   90.00
_cell.angle_beta   90.00
_cell.angle_gamma   90.00
#
_symmetry.space_group_name_H-M   'P 1'
#
loop_
_entity.id
_entity.type
_entity.pdbx_description
1 polymer ?
#
loop_
_entity_poly.entity_id
_entity_poly.type
_entity_poly.pdbx_seq_one_letter_code
_entity_poly.pdbx_strand_id
1 'polypeptide(L)'
;MKKNYLMVGALTGTLLLAGCSLTINGPGKSTEDSNKTSQSDNKSSDNSKSEESKKADNNSKSNENSNQESKNNNTDNEVQNLSQAEKLALALEDGAISEYAITADELRNHSYTTKSFDGDRQHHIDTYYMEHSGAGIEGAPSDMKFYNARPAKGNFVTLVGIGNDKILIAGTQSPGNYQSFVNSQAGNELDIHDLYEKYGNNSDYKEVANQISFSQAPQTSNPEDDATDESSSEKVTRENVIDKVEDYEGHKLDTSTYTYKEPEQNSDGDWGFSFVDKNGDLAGSYIVTADGDVTKYDENGDPE
;
A
#
# COMPACT_ATOMS: atom_id res chain seq x y z
N MET A 1 17.84 52.72 12.92
CA MET A 1 17.88 52.40 14.37
C MET A 1 17.07 51.14 14.57
N LYS A 2 17.70 50.06 15.07
CA LYS A 2 17.07 48.76 15.34
C LYS A 2 16.48 48.79 16.75
N LYS A 3 15.30 48.22 16.97
CA LYS A 3 14.79 47.89 18.30
C LYS A 3 14.40 46.42 18.34
N ASN A 4 15.14 45.68 19.16
CA ASN A 4 14.92 44.29 19.50
C ASN A 4 13.79 44.19 20.54
N TYR A 5 12.94 43.18 20.43
CA TYR A 5 12.19 42.66 21.56
C TYR A 5 12.52 41.17 21.74
N LEU A 6 13.09 40.89 22.91
CA LEU A 6 13.40 39.58 23.47
C LEU A 6 12.19 39.19 24.33
N MET A 7 11.53 38.06 24.03
CA MET A 7 10.55 37.47 24.93
C MET A 7 10.98 36.03 25.26
N VAL A 8 11.34 35.84 26.52
CA VAL A 8 11.72 34.56 27.13
C VAL A 8 10.44 33.85 27.53
N GLY A 9 10.16 32.69 26.93
CA GLY A 9 9.10 31.78 27.33
C GLY A 9 9.70 30.49 27.87
N ALA A 10 9.50 30.21 29.16
CA ALA A 10 9.91 28.97 29.81
C ALA A 10 8.97 27.83 29.41
N LEU A 11 9.50 26.76 28.83
CA LEU A 11 8.79 25.49 28.60
C LEU A 11 9.33 24.44 29.57
N THR A 12 8.62 24.25 30.67
CA THR A 12 8.68 23.01 31.46
C THR A 12 7.59 22.08 30.97
N GLY A 13 7.98 21.00 30.28
CA GLY A 13 7.09 19.92 29.88
C GLY A 13 7.79 18.59 30.07
N THR A 14 7.55 17.95 31.22
CA THR A 14 7.93 16.58 31.53
C THR A 14 7.18 15.61 30.60
N LEU A 15 7.92 14.90 29.74
CA LEU A 15 7.41 13.74 29.01
C LEU A 15 7.36 12.55 29.98
N LEU A 16 6.14 12.12 30.33
CA LEU A 16 5.90 10.83 30.95
C LEU A 16 5.99 9.76 29.86
N LEU A 17 7.07 8.97 29.89
CA LEU A 17 7.18 7.70 29.18
C LEU A 17 6.17 6.71 29.79
N ALA A 18 5.10 6.40 29.06
CA ALA A 18 4.24 5.25 29.36
C ALA A 18 4.81 4.01 28.66
N GLY A 19 4.94 2.94 29.45
CA GLY A 19 5.82 1.81 29.20
C GLY A 19 5.34 0.79 28.17
N CYS A 20 6.33 0.17 27.53
CA CYS A 20 6.22 -1.10 26.83
C CYS A 20 5.96 -2.22 27.85
N SER A 21 4.94 -3.05 27.62
CA SER A 21 4.75 -4.31 28.33
C SER A 21 5.51 -5.43 27.60
N LEU A 22 6.71 -5.76 28.09
CA LEU A 22 7.36 -7.03 27.77
C LEU A 22 7.76 -7.75 29.07
N THR A 23 7.07 -8.84 29.33
CA THR A 23 7.40 -9.87 30.32
C THR A 23 8.48 -10.78 29.75
N ILE A 24 9.68 -10.77 30.35
CA ILE A 24 10.69 -11.83 30.23
C ILE A 24 11.24 -12.16 31.63
N ASN A 25 11.23 -13.45 31.93
CA ASN A 25 11.61 -14.07 33.20
C ASN A 25 13.13 -14.26 33.37
N GLY A 26 13.59 -14.12 34.62
CA GLY A 26 14.60 -14.98 35.28
C GLY A 26 15.90 -14.31 35.77
N PRO A 27 16.69 -14.89 36.70
CA PRO A 27 16.43 -15.99 37.65
C PRO A 27 16.90 -15.70 39.11
N GLY A 28 16.53 -16.57 40.08
CA GLY A 28 17.11 -16.60 41.44
C GLY A 28 16.07 -16.97 42.52
N LYS A 29 15.74 -18.23 42.76
CA LYS A 29 16.44 -19.29 43.52
C LYS A 29 16.35 -19.14 45.06
N SER A 30 15.32 -19.81 45.61
CA SER A 30 15.29 -20.54 46.89
C SER A 30 14.18 -21.61 46.74
N THR A 31 14.46 -22.91 46.48
CA THR A 31 14.53 -24.03 47.48
C THR A 31 13.47 -23.91 48.59
N GLU A 32 12.48 -24.79 48.75
CA GLU A 32 12.53 -26.26 48.84
C GLU A 32 11.17 -26.95 48.56
N ASP A 33 11.26 -28.13 47.95
CA ASP A 33 10.49 -29.39 48.12
C ASP A 33 8.95 -29.40 48.18
N SER A 34 8.25 -29.91 47.16
CA SER A 34 8.14 -31.29 46.64
C SER A 34 7.03 -32.12 47.32
N ASN A 35 5.90 -32.30 46.62
CA ASN A 35 5.59 -33.60 46.02
C ASN A 35 4.34 -33.56 45.13
N LYS A 36 4.56 -34.13 43.95
CA LYS A 36 3.63 -34.46 42.87
C LYS A 36 2.97 -35.80 43.21
N THR A 37 1.70 -36.00 42.91
CA THR A 37 1.23 -37.32 42.42
C THR A 37 -0.03 -37.13 41.56
N SER A 38 0.02 -37.76 40.40
CA SER A 38 -1.00 -37.87 39.36
C SER A 38 -2.06 -38.93 39.69
N GLN A 39 -3.02 -39.07 38.78
CA GLN A 39 -3.76 -40.29 38.38
C GLN A 39 -5.19 -40.54 38.91
N SER A 40 -6.11 -40.41 37.95
CA SER A 40 -7.09 -41.40 37.44
C SER A 40 -8.15 -42.02 38.35
N ASP A 41 -9.39 -41.84 37.89
CA ASP A 41 -10.51 -42.79 37.79
C ASP A 41 -10.80 -43.73 38.97
N ASN A 42 -11.96 -43.53 39.63
CA ASN A 42 -13.04 -44.52 39.52
C ASN A 42 -14.39 -44.09 40.12
N LYS A 43 -15.39 -44.62 39.45
CA LYS A 43 -16.85 -44.73 39.64
C LYS A 43 -17.28 -45.25 41.01
N SER A 44 -18.31 -44.63 41.62
CA SER A 44 -19.31 -45.36 42.43
C SER A 44 -20.63 -44.57 42.52
N SER A 45 -21.70 -45.31 42.30
CA SER A 45 -23.14 -45.05 42.45
C SER A 45 -23.57 -44.72 43.89
N ASP A 46 -24.62 -43.92 44.11
CA ASP A 46 -26.01 -44.39 44.26
C ASP A 46 -27.06 -43.27 44.50
N ASN A 47 -28.26 -43.49 43.94
CA ASN A 47 -29.63 -42.99 44.24
C ASN A 47 -29.88 -41.55 44.76
N SER A 48 -30.83 -40.76 44.21
CA SER A 48 -32.29 -40.98 44.34
C SER A 48 -33.16 -40.07 43.45
N LYS A 49 -33.92 -40.69 42.53
CA LYS A 49 -35.36 -40.56 42.15
C LYS A 49 -36.15 -39.23 42.00
N SER A 50 -36.98 -39.26 40.94
CA SER A 50 -38.23 -38.53 40.55
C SER A 50 -38.07 -37.35 39.57
N GLU A 51 -38.40 -37.50 38.27
CA GLU A 51 -39.75 -37.47 37.61
C GLU A 51 -40.40 -36.07 37.70
N GLU A 52 -40.92 -35.37 36.68
CA GLU A 52 -41.47 -35.77 35.37
C GLU A 52 -41.62 -34.54 34.41
N SER A 53 -41.76 -34.89 33.13
CA SER A 53 -42.00 -34.17 31.87
C SER A 53 -42.90 -32.91 31.79
N LYS A 54 -42.70 -32.13 30.70
CA LYS A 54 -43.74 -31.83 29.68
C LYS A 54 -43.15 -31.23 28.39
N LYS A 55 -43.35 -31.94 27.28
CA LYS A 55 -43.35 -31.44 25.89
C LYS A 55 -44.67 -30.73 25.61
N ALA A 56 -44.64 -29.68 24.78
CA ALA A 56 -45.71 -29.39 23.82
C ALA A 56 -45.19 -28.48 22.69
N ASP A 57 -45.25 -28.99 21.47
CA ASP A 57 -45.12 -28.28 20.21
C ASP A 57 -46.25 -27.25 20.05
N ASN A 58 -45.98 -26.15 19.35
CA ASN A 58 -47.00 -25.53 18.49
C ASN A 58 -46.37 -24.80 17.30
N ASN A 59 -46.79 -25.29 16.13
CA ASN A 59 -46.54 -24.86 14.78
C ASN A 59 -47.25 -23.51 14.51
N SER A 60 -46.53 -22.51 14.02
CA SER A 60 -47.14 -21.37 13.33
C SER A 60 -46.42 -21.16 12.00
N LYS A 61 -47.15 -21.44 10.92
CA LYS A 61 -46.80 -21.10 9.56
C LYS A 61 -46.79 -19.58 9.41
N SER A 62 -45.63 -19.02 9.09
CA SER A 62 -45.53 -17.76 8.35
C SER A 62 -44.80 -18.06 7.05
N ASN A 63 -45.56 -18.05 5.95
CA ASN A 63 -45.04 -17.94 4.59
C ASN A 63 -44.40 -16.56 4.48
N GLU A 64 -43.08 -16.49 4.50
CA GLU A 64 -42.35 -15.35 3.96
C GLU A 64 -41.46 -15.84 2.82
N ASN A 65 -41.57 -15.06 1.76
CA ASN A 65 -41.16 -15.32 0.41
C ASN A 65 -39.63 -15.42 0.33
N SER A 66 -39.10 -16.56 -0.13
CA SER A 66 -37.69 -16.70 -0.46
C SER A 66 -37.37 -15.76 -1.63
N ASN A 67 -36.65 -14.67 -1.35
CA ASN A 67 -36.04 -13.83 -2.38
C ASN A 67 -34.70 -13.25 -1.87
N GLN A 68 -33.86 -14.09 -1.28
CA GLN A 68 -32.48 -13.73 -0.91
C GLN A 68 -31.38 -14.62 -1.53
N GLU A 69 -31.72 -15.69 -2.25
CA GLU A 69 -30.70 -16.57 -2.85
C GLU A 69 -30.19 -16.10 -4.23
N SER A 70 -30.76 -15.03 -4.81
CA SER A 70 -30.42 -14.62 -6.18
C SER A 70 -29.37 -13.51 -6.29
N LYS A 71 -28.99 -12.85 -5.18
CA LYS A 71 -27.90 -11.84 -5.20
C LYS A 71 -26.54 -12.43 -4.83
N ASN A 72 -26.48 -13.27 -3.79
CA ASN A 72 -25.20 -13.81 -3.30
C ASN A 72 -24.47 -14.65 -4.36
N ASN A 73 -25.18 -15.49 -5.11
CA ASN A 73 -24.56 -16.30 -6.15
C ASN A 73 -23.93 -15.47 -7.28
N ASN A 74 -24.37 -14.23 -7.51
CA ASN A 74 -23.76 -13.38 -8.54
C ASN A 74 -22.53 -12.65 -8.01
N THR A 75 -22.60 -12.11 -6.78
CA THR A 75 -21.48 -11.44 -6.11
C THR A 75 -20.30 -12.38 -5.93
N ASP A 76 -20.52 -13.62 -5.47
CA ASP A 76 -19.44 -14.60 -5.25
C ASP A 76 -18.70 -14.94 -6.56
N ASN A 77 -19.44 -15.06 -7.65
CA ASN A 77 -18.86 -15.28 -8.98
C ASN A 77 -18.09 -14.07 -9.49
N GLU A 78 -18.56 -12.85 -9.21
CA GLU A 78 -17.87 -11.62 -9.60
C GLU A 78 -16.57 -11.46 -8.81
N VAL A 79 -16.60 -11.68 -7.49
CA VAL A 79 -15.43 -11.61 -6.60
C VAL A 79 -14.34 -12.61 -7.01
N GLN A 80 -14.72 -13.84 -7.37
CA GLN A 80 -13.77 -14.85 -7.84
C GLN A 80 -13.09 -14.50 -9.16
N ASN A 81 -13.73 -13.67 -9.99
CA ASN A 81 -13.19 -13.25 -11.29
C ASN A 81 -12.33 -11.98 -11.20
N LEU A 82 -12.24 -11.33 -10.04
CA LEU A 82 -11.38 -10.16 -9.85
C LEU A 82 -9.91 -10.54 -9.99
N SER A 83 -9.19 -9.74 -10.78
CA SER A 83 -7.73 -9.77 -10.83
C SER A 83 -7.11 -9.31 -9.50
N GLN A 84 -5.81 -9.57 -9.32
CA GLN A 84 -5.10 -9.09 -8.12
C GLN A 84 -5.09 -7.56 -8.03
N ALA A 85 -4.97 -6.87 -9.17
CA ALA A 85 -5.02 -5.41 -9.23
C ALA A 85 -6.40 -4.89 -8.80
N GLU A 86 -7.47 -5.50 -9.29
CA GLU A 86 -8.85 -5.13 -8.93
C GLU A 86 -9.15 -5.38 -7.46
N LYS A 87 -8.70 -6.51 -6.91
CA LYS A 87 -8.81 -6.80 -5.46
C LYS A 87 -8.11 -5.74 -4.64
N LEU A 88 -6.87 -5.40 -4.99
CA LEU A 88 -6.12 -4.37 -4.28
C LEU A 88 -6.79 -3.00 -4.43
N ALA A 89 -7.22 -2.62 -5.63
CA ALA A 89 -7.89 -1.35 -5.88
C ALA A 89 -9.12 -1.16 -4.97
N LEU A 90 -9.96 -2.19 -4.82
CA LEU A 90 -11.09 -2.18 -3.88
C LEU A 90 -10.64 -1.96 -2.43
N ALA A 91 -9.53 -2.56 -2.01
CA ALA A 91 -8.98 -2.35 -0.67
C ALA A 91 -8.42 -0.93 -0.48
N LEU A 92 -7.86 -0.31 -1.53
CA LEU A 92 -7.36 1.07 -1.48
C LEU A 92 -8.47 2.13 -1.38
N GLU A 93 -9.72 1.77 -1.63
CA GLU A 93 -10.89 2.63 -1.36
C GLU A 93 -11.18 2.74 0.14
N ASP A 94 -10.72 1.79 0.95
CA ASP A 94 -11.06 1.77 2.37
C ASP A 94 -10.18 2.71 3.19
N GLY A 95 -10.78 3.75 3.77
CA GLY A 95 -10.06 4.75 4.54
C GLY A 95 -9.27 4.22 5.76
N ALA A 96 -9.51 2.97 6.21
CA ALA A 96 -8.78 2.39 7.34
C ALA A 96 -7.26 2.28 7.10
N ILE A 97 -6.82 2.28 5.85
CA ILE A 97 -5.41 2.11 5.44
C ILE A 97 -4.67 3.44 5.18
N SER A 98 -5.37 4.59 5.25
CA SER A 98 -4.89 5.86 4.71
C SER A 98 -3.59 6.39 5.32
N GLU A 99 -3.24 5.97 6.54
CA GLU A 99 -2.02 6.40 7.22
C GLU A 99 -0.77 5.60 6.77
N TYR A 100 -0.95 4.45 6.10
CA TYR A 100 0.16 3.57 5.78
C TYR A 100 0.11 2.90 4.41
N ALA A 101 -0.83 3.30 3.55
CA ALA A 101 -0.83 2.96 2.14
C ALA A 101 -1.40 4.13 1.32
N ILE A 102 -0.98 4.21 0.06
CA ILE A 102 -1.54 5.17 -0.91
C ILE A 102 -2.97 4.74 -1.22
N THR A 103 -3.93 5.66 -1.12
CA THR A 103 -5.35 5.37 -1.30
C THR A 103 -5.78 5.47 -2.77
N ALA A 104 -6.97 4.95 -3.08
CA ALA A 104 -7.58 5.07 -4.38
C ALA A 104 -7.76 6.54 -4.83
N ASP A 105 -8.16 7.43 -3.91
CA ASP A 105 -8.31 8.85 -4.20
C ASP A 105 -6.97 9.53 -4.51
N GLU A 106 -5.88 9.13 -3.85
CA GLU A 106 -4.55 9.65 -4.14
C GLU A 106 -4.06 9.21 -5.53
N LEU A 107 -4.36 7.96 -5.91
CA LEU A 107 -4.10 7.44 -7.25
C LEU A 107 -4.90 8.17 -8.34
N ARG A 108 -6.21 8.37 -8.13
CA ARG A 108 -7.04 9.16 -9.07
C ARG A 108 -6.55 10.60 -9.23
N ASN A 109 -6.04 11.18 -8.16
CA ASN A 109 -5.51 12.54 -8.18
C ASN A 109 -4.05 12.61 -8.68
N HIS A 110 -3.48 11.48 -9.08
CA HIS A 110 -2.08 11.34 -9.47
C HIS A 110 -1.09 11.89 -8.42
N SER A 111 -1.50 11.91 -7.15
CA SER A 111 -0.74 12.56 -6.10
C SER A 111 -1.07 12.07 -4.70
N TYR A 112 -0.03 11.86 -3.90
CA TYR A 112 -0.16 11.45 -2.50
C TYR A 112 0.68 12.35 -1.57
N THR A 113 0.29 12.39 -0.29
CA THR A 113 0.98 13.20 0.71
C THR A 113 1.69 12.31 1.73
N THR A 114 2.95 12.64 2.03
CA THR A 114 3.72 12.04 3.12
C THR A 114 3.91 13.06 4.24
N LYS A 115 3.77 12.62 5.49
CA LYS A 115 4.04 13.46 6.67
C LYS A 115 5.53 13.40 6.99
N SER A 116 6.21 14.54 6.97
CA SER A 116 7.61 14.67 7.39
C SER A 116 7.73 15.62 8.59
N PHE A 117 8.88 15.59 9.29
CA PHE A 117 9.15 16.50 10.40
C PHE A 117 9.05 17.99 10.01
N ASP A 118 9.44 18.32 8.77
CA ASP A 118 9.41 19.68 8.22
C ASP A 118 8.05 20.07 7.59
N GLY A 119 7.04 19.19 7.68
CA GLY A 119 5.71 19.38 7.11
C GLY A 119 5.30 18.30 6.11
N ASP A 120 4.10 18.48 5.57
CA ASP A 120 3.52 17.59 4.57
C ASP A 120 4.21 17.81 3.21
N ARG A 121 4.62 16.71 2.57
CA ARG A 121 5.21 16.72 1.23
C ARG A 121 4.30 16.00 0.26
N GLN A 122 3.93 16.69 -0.80
CA GLN A 122 3.15 16.15 -1.90
C GLN A 122 4.08 15.51 -2.93
N HIS A 123 3.69 14.36 -3.45
CA HIS A 123 4.42 13.61 -4.45
C HIS A 123 3.50 13.26 -5.61
N HIS A 124 4.08 13.13 -6.80
CA HIS A 124 3.40 12.65 -8.00
C HIS A 124 3.36 11.11 -8.00
N ILE A 125 2.30 10.52 -8.52
CA ILE A 125 2.19 9.06 -8.72
C ILE A 125 1.22 8.73 -9.86
N ASP A 126 1.69 7.99 -10.86
CA ASP A 126 0.81 7.40 -11.88
C ASP A 126 0.66 5.90 -11.75
N THR A 127 1.71 5.25 -11.25
CA THR A 127 1.76 3.79 -11.10
C THR A 127 2.18 3.42 -9.70
N TYR A 128 1.36 2.60 -9.05
CA TYR A 128 1.65 2.00 -7.76
C TYR A 128 2.18 0.59 -7.95
N TYR A 129 3.47 0.41 -7.67
CA TYR A 129 4.18 -0.83 -7.94
C TYR A 129 4.08 -1.80 -6.78
N MET A 130 3.77 -3.05 -7.07
CA MET A 130 3.72 -4.17 -6.15
C MET A 130 4.93 -5.07 -6.40
N GLU A 131 5.98 -4.88 -5.61
CA GLU A 131 7.22 -5.65 -5.70
C GLU A 131 7.07 -6.97 -4.95
N HIS A 132 7.30 -8.11 -5.62
CA HIS A 132 7.11 -9.40 -4.97
C HIS A 132 8.06 -9.62 -3.79
N SER A 133 7.50 -9.89 -2.60
CA SER A 133 8.26 -10.04 -1.34
C SER A 133 9.04 -11.36 -1.25
N GLY A 134 8.87 -12.26 -2.22
CA GLY A 134 9.56 -13.55 -2.29
C GLY A 134 8.80 -14.68 -1.58
N ALA A 135 9.41 -15.28 -0.56
CA ALA A 135 8.81 -16.40 0.17
C ALA A 135 7.52 -16.00 0.91
N GLY A 136 6.61 -16.95 1.09
CA GLY A 136 5.39 -16.74 1.87
C GLY A 136 5.67 -16.37 3.33
N ILE A 137 4.73 -15.68 3.95
CA ILE A 137 4.82 -15.27 5.36
C ILE A 137 4.29 -16.38 6.27
N GLU A 138 5.01 -16.69 7.34
CA GLU A 138 4.61 -17.73 8.30
C GLU A 138 3.21 -17.43 8.88
N GLY A 139 2.34 -18.45 8.87
CA GLY A 139 0.98 -18.36 9.38
C GLY A 139 -0.03 -17.66 8.45
N ALA A 140 0.39 -17.23 7.26
CA ALA A 140 -0.52 -16.67 6.26
C ALA A 140 -1.38 -17.75 5.58
N PRO A 141 -2.56 -17.39 5.03
CA PRO A 141 -3.29 -18.25 4.11
C PRO A 141 -2.42 -18.73 2.95
N SER A 142 -2.55 -20.00 2.56
CA SER A 142 -1.66 -20.63 1.57
C SER A 142 -1.77 -20.06 0.16
N ASP A 143 -2.89 -19.42 -0.15
CA ASP A 143 -3.18 -18.78 -1.43
C ASP A 143 -2.70 -17.32 -1.49
N MET A 144 -2.31 -16.74 -0.34
CA MET A 144 -1.94 -15.34 -0.26
C MET A 144 -0.54 -15.08 -0.82
N LYS A 145 -0.45 -14.11 -1.73
CA LYS A 145 0.82 -13.61 -2.29
C LYS A 145 1.18 -12.28 -1.66
N PHE A 146 2.46 -12.10 -1.33
CA PHE A 146 2.94 -10.92 -0.63
C PHE A 146 3.78 -10.01 -1.53
N TYR A 147 3.55 -8.72 -1.36
CA TYR A 147 4.17 -7.65 -2.11
C TYR A 147 4.57 -6.50 -1.19
N ASN A 148 5.64 -5.81 -1.53
CA ASN A 148 6.00 -4.53 -0.97
C ASN A 148 5.52 -3.45 -1.94
N ALA A 149 4.63 -2.59 -1.48
CA ALA A 149 4.10 -1.52 -2.30
C ALA A 149 5.06 -0.33 -2.37
N ARG A 150 5.22 0.24 -3.56
CA ARG A 150 6.14 1.34 -3.88
C ARG A 150 5.42 2.41 -4.71
N PRO A 151 5.54 3.70 -4.34
CA PRO A 151 6.30 4.22 -3.20
C PRO A 151 5.62 3.97 -1.85
N ALA A 152 6.38 3.98 -0.76
CA ALA A 152 5.81 3.88 0.59
C ALA A 152 5.29 5.25 1.05
N LYS A 153 4.18 5.26 1.80
CA LYS A 153 3.56 6.50 2.31
C LYS A 153 4.29 7.12 3.51
N GLY A 154 5.22 6.39 4.11
CA GLY A 154 6.00 6.86 5.24
C GLY A 154 7.28 6.06 5.43
N ASN A 155 7.95 6.27 6.57
CA ASN A 155 9.20 5.60 6.90
C ASN A 155 8.95 4.17 7.43
N PHE A 156 8.32 3.34 6.59
CA PHE A 156 8.01 1.93 6.79
C PHE A 156 7.79 1.26 5.42
N VAL A 157 7.84 -0.08 5.37
CA VAL A 157 7.41 -0.86 4.21
C VAL A 157 5.88 -0.97 4.25
N THR A 158 5.23 -0.72 3.12
CA THR A 158 3.81 -1.05 2.95
C THR A 158 3.72 -2.48 2.42
N LEU A 159 3.42 -3.43 3.31
CA LEU A 159 3.23 -4.84 2.98
C LEU A 159 1.79 -5.07 2.53
N VAL A 160 1.63 -5.71 1.37
CA VAL A 160 0.34 -6.08 0.78
C VAL A 160 0.29 -7.60 0.58
N GLY A 161 -0.63 -8.27 1.25
CA GLY A 161 -0.93 -9.69 1.05
C GLY A 161 -2.25 -9.85 0.31
N ILE A 162 -2.25 -10.46 -0.87
CA ILE A 162 -3.45 -10.63 -1.70
C ILE A 162 -3.79 -12.12 -1.79
N GLY A 163 -4.94 -12.50 -1.21
CA GLY A 163 -5.51 -13.85 -1.32
C GLY A 163 -6.77 -13.90 -2.19
N ASN A 164 -7.47 -15.03 -2.10
CA ASN A 164 -8.73 -15.24 -2.79
C ASN A 164 -9.87 -14.46 -2.15
N ASP A 165 -9.97 -14.52 -0.82
CA ASP A 165 -11.08 -13.93 -0.05
C ASP A 165 -10.65 -12.75 0.82
N LYS A 166 -9.35 -12.60 1.09
CA LYS A 166 -8.81 -11.60 2.02
C LYS A 166 -7.64 -10.83 1.43
N ILE A 167 -7.51 -9.57 1.83
CA ILE A 167 -6.33 -8.74 1.61
C ILE A 167 -5.79 -8.25 2.96
N LEU A 168 -4.49 -8.36 3.17
CA LEU A 168 -3.76 -7.69 4.24
C LEU A 168 -3.06 -6.45 3.67
N ILE A 169 -3.25 -5.29 4.30
CA ILE A 169 -2.39 -4.11 4.08
C ILE A 169 -1.81 -3.69 5.43
N ALA A 170 -0.49 -3.62 5.52
CA ALA A 170 0.18 -3.23 6.75
C ALA A 170 1.43 -2.37 6.53
N GLY A 171 1.63 -1.35 7.36
CA GLY A 171 2.89 -0.64 7.51
C GLY A 171 3.80 -1.36 8.51
N THR A 172 5.00 -1.76 8.09
CA THR A 172 5.96 -2.45 8.96
C THR A 172 7.39 -1.95 8.81
N GLN A 173 8.16 -1.98 9.90
CA GLN A 173 9.61 -1.69 9.91
C GLN A 173 10.47 -2.93 10.14
N SER A 174 9.87 -4.07 10.47
CA SER A 174 10.60 -5.31 10.75
C SER A 174 9.89 -6.54 10.16
N PRO A 175 10.62 -7.62 9.89
CA PRO A 175 10.01 -8.90 9.57
C PRO A 175 9.07 -9.38 10.69
N GLY A 176 8.12 -10.23 10.33
CA GLY A 176 7.12 -10.75 11.27
C GLY A 176 6.33 -11.91 10.65
N ASN A 177 5.47 -12.52 11.46
CA ASN A 177 4.50 -13.49 11.00
C ASN A 177 3.16 -12.81 10.67
N TYR A 178 2.28 -13.54 9.99
CA TYR A 178 0.99 -13.03 9.53
C TYR A 178 0.17 -12.38 10.65
N GLN A 179 0.03 -13.08 11.77
CA GLN A 179 -0.78 -12.60 12.89
C GLN A 179 -0.22 -11.33 13.54
N SER A 180 1.10 -11.15 13.49
CA SER A 180 1.74 -9.95 14.02
C SER A 180 1.41 -8.71 13.19
N PHE A 181 1.28 -8.86 11.87
CA PHE A 181 0.83 -7.77 10.98
C PHE A 181 -0.66 -7.48 11.16
N VAL A 182 -1.50 -8.53 11.17
CA VAL A 182 -2.96 -8.40 11.37
C VAL A 182 -3.29 -7.71 12.70
N ASN A 183 -2.55 -8.01 13.78
CA ASN A 183 -2.79 -7.44 15.11
C ASN A 183 -2.07 -6.10 15.33
N SER A 184 -1.34 -5.58 14.34
CA SER A 184 -0.63 -4.31 14.47
C SER A 184 -1.56 -3.12 14.31
N GLN A 185 -1.21 -1.98 14.91
CA GLN A 185 -2.00 -0.75 14.76
C GLN A 185 -2.00 -0.22 13.30
N ALA A 186 -0.95 -0.55 12.55
CA ALA A 186 -0.81 -0.18 11.14
C ALA A 186 -1.07 -1.41 10.25
N GLY A 187 -2.05 -2.25 10.60
CA GLY A 187 -2.40 -3.44 9.84
C GLY A 187 -3.90 -3.62 9.75
N ASN A 188 -4.41 -3.92 8.57
CA ASN A 188 -5.81 -4.23 8.33
C ASN A 188 -5.91 -5.46 7.44
N GLU A 189 -6.65 -6.47 7.91
CA GLU A 189 -7.13 -7.59 7.11
C GLU A 189 -8.57 -7.28 6.66
N LEU A 190 -8.77 -7.21 5.36
CA LEU A 190 -10.01 -6.81 4.72
C LEU A 190 -10.59 -8.00 3.94
N ASP A 191 -11.91 -8.17 4.02
CA ASP A 191 -12.64 -9.19 3.26
C ASP A 191 -13.01 -8.65 1.87
N ILE A 192 -12.68 -9.40 0.82
CA ILE A 192 -12.87 -8.95 -0.57
C ILE A 192 -14.36 -8.89 -0.92
N HIS A 193 -15.21 -9.76 -0.36
CA HIS A 193 -16.65 -9.71 -0.61
C HIS A 193 -17.24 -8.43 0.01
N ASP A 194 -16.88 -8.11 1.24
CA ASP A 194 -17.31 -6.86 1.90
C ASP A 194 -16.85 -5.63 1.12
N LEU A 195 -15.60 -5.62 0.65
CA LEU A 195 -15.06 -4.54 -0.17
C LEU A 195 -15.81 -4.42 -1.51
N TYR A 196 -16.10 -5.54 -2.18
CA TYR A 196 -16.82 -5.54 -3.45
C TYR A 196 -18.29 -5.10 -3.29
N GLU A 197 -18.97 -5.52 -2.23
CA GLU A 197 -20.32 -5.04 -1.92
C GLU A 197 -20.35 -3.53 -1.67
N LYS A 198 -19.32 -3.01 -0.98
CA LYS A 198 -19.21 -1.60 -0.61
C LYS A 198 -18.81 -0.70 -1.79
N TYR A 199 -17.86 -1.13 -2.60
CA TYR A 199 -17.19 -0.29 -3.60
C TYR A 199 -17.39 -0.75 -5.05
N GLY A 200 -17.64 -2.04 -5.29
CA GLY A 200 -17.62 -2.66 -6.62
C GLY A 200 -18.60 -2.07 -7.64
N ASN A 201 -19.70 -1.46 -7.21
CA ASN A 201 -20.67 -0.83 -8.12
C ASN A 201 -20.45 0.66 -8.36
N ASN A 202 -19.72 1.36 -7.48
CA ASN A 202 -19.77 2.83 -7.39
C ASN A 202 -18.39 3.51 -7.34
N SER A 203 -17.29 2.76 -7.22
CA SER A 203 -15.98 3.36 -6.95
C SER A 203 -15.09 3.50 -8.17
N ASP A 204 -15.50 3.07 -9.37
CA ASP A 204 -14.60 3.03 -10.54
C ASP A 204 -13.23 2.37 -10.23
N TYR A 205 -13.20 1.39 -9.31
CA TYR A 205 -11.97 0.71 -8.86
C TYR A 205 -11.14 0.12 -10.00
N LYS A 206 -11.75 -0.12 -11.16
CA LYS A 206 -11.06 -0.59 -12.37
C LYS A 206 -10.08 0.44 -12.92
N GLU A 207 -10.38 1.72 -12.79
CA GLU A 207 -9.45 2.80 -13.16
C GLU A 207 -8.22 2.77 -12.24
N VAL A 208 -8.46 2.66 -10.93
CA VAL A 208 -7.39 2.51 -9.92
C VAL A 208 -6.58 1.25 -10.16
N ALA A 209 -7.24 0.14 -10.53
CA ALA A 209 -6.56 -1.12 -10.85
C ALA A 209 -5.60 -0.99 -12.03
N ASN A 210 -5.90 -0.14 -13.03
CA ASN A 210 -5.01 0.11 -14.16
C ASN A 210 -3.74 0.88 -13.76
N GLN A 211 -3.76 1.57 -12.63
CA GLN A 211 -2.60 2.25 -12.05
C GLN A 211 -1.76 1.32 -11.16
N ILE A 212 -2.16 0.04 -10.98
CA ILE A 212 -1.44 -0.91 -10.15
C ILE A 212 -0.64 -1.86 -11.05
N SER A 213 0.68 -1.92 -10.84
CA SER A 213 1.56 -2.80 -11.60
C SER A 213 2.26 -3.79 -10.67
N PHE A 214 2.25 -5.07 -11.05
CA PHE A 214 2.95 -6.12 -10.31
C PHE A 214 4.28 -6.41 -10.98
N SER A 215 5.39 -6.07 -10.33
CA SER A 215 6.72 -6.42 -10.81
C SER A 215 7.10 -7.84 -10.36
N GLN A 216 7.80 -8.56 -11.24
CA GLN A 216 8.42 -9.83 -10.86
C GLN A 216 9.66 -9.53 -10.00
N ALA A 217 9.87 -10.34 -8.95
CA ALA A 217 10.99 -10.20 -8.01
C ALA A 217 12.35 -9.96 -8.72
N PRO A 218 13.28 -9.23 -8.08
CA PRO A 218 14.65 -9.13 -8.57
C PRO A 218 15.28 -10.52 -8.61
N GLN A 219 15.82 -10.90 -9.77
CA GLN A 219 16.68 -12.08 -9.87
C GLN A 219 17.94 -11.83 -9.02
N THR A 220 18.19 -12.75 -8.10
CA THR A 220 19.35 -12.72 -7.21
C THR A 220 20.66 -12.77 -7.99
N SER A 221 21.46 -11.72 -7.87
CA SER A 221 22.91 -11.82 -7.99
C SER A 221 23.55 -10.89 -6.95
N ASN A 222 23.99 -11.47 -5.84
CA ASN A 222 24.95 -10.84 -4.94
C ASN A 222 26.35 -11.02 -5.57
N PRO A 223 27.24 -10.00 -5.54
CA PRO A 223 27.98 -9.76 -4.31
C PRO A 223 28.09 -8.28 -3.90
N GLU A 224 27.89 -8.06 -2.60
CA GLU A 224 28.61 -7.18 -1.67
C GLU A 224 29.14 -5.81 -2.16
N ASP A 225 28.76 -4.83 -1.35
CA ASP A 225 29.37 -3.53 -1.06
C ASP A 225 28.72 -2.24 -1.60
N ASP A 226 28.47 -1.41 -0.60
CA ASP A 226 28.30 0.03 -0.52
C ASP A 226 26.90 0.64 -0.72
N ALA A 227 26.58 1.48 0.26
CA ALA A 227 25.33 2.20 0.37
C ALA A 227 25.34 3.38 -0.59
N THR A 228 24.47 3.37 -1.60
CA THR A 228 24.01 4.58 -2.27
C THR A 228 22.59 4.40 -2.79
N ASP A 229 21.82 5.45 -2.56
CA ASP A 229 20.45 5.73 -3.01
C ASP A 229 20.26 5.44 -4.50
N GLU A 230 19.65 4.31 -4.85
CA GLU A 230 19.35 3.93 -6.24
C GLU A 230 17.84 4.13 -6.49
N SER A 231 17.49 5.36 -6.87
CA SER A 231 16.39 5.60 -7.80
C SER A 231 16.57 4.63 -8.96
N SER A 232 15.59 3.77 -9.22
CA SER A 232 15.62 2.90 -10.40
C SER A 232 15.46 3.78 -11.64
N SER A 233 16.53 4.49 -12.03
CA SER A 233 16.58 5.31 -13.23
C SER A 233 16.59 4.37 -14.42
N GLU A 234 15.41 4.16 -14.99
CA GLU A 234 15.33 3.64 -16.35
C GLU A 234 16.14 4.58 -17.25
N LYS A 235 17.27 4.09 -17.73
CA LYS A 235 18.17 4.85 -18.60
C LYS A 235 17.40 5.44 -19.77
N VAL A 236 17.57 6.74 -20.01
CA VAL A 236 16.91 7.42 -21.12
C VAL A 236 17.46 6.92 -22.46
N THR A 237 16.55 6.51 -23.34
CA THR A 237 16.82 6.06 -24.71
C THR A 237 16.04 6.89 -25.72
N ARG A 238 16.34 6.73 -27.01
CA ARG A 238 15.60 7.42 -28.08
C ARG A 238 14.11 7.10 -28.07
N GLU A 239 13.77 5.88 -27.67
CA GLU A 239 12.41 5.37 -27.67
C GLU A 239 11.57 5.94 -26.54
N ASN A 240 12.17 6.25 -25.37
CA ASN A 240 11.43 6.71 -24.19
C ASN A 240 11.59 8.21 -23.89
N VAL A 241 12.48 8.93 -24.57
CA VAL A 241 12.74 10.35 -24.27
C VAL A 241 11.50 11.23 -24.45
N ILE A 242 10.65 10.95 -25.44
CA ILE A 242 9.39 11.68 -25.62
C ILE A 242 8.42 11.35 -24.51
N ASP A 243 8.34 10.07 -24.11
CA ASP A 243 7.48 9.65 -23.00
C ASP A 243 7.87 10.36 -21.70
N LYS A 244 9.18 10.54 -21.43
CA LYS A 244 9.67 11.31 -20.27
C LYS A 244 9.22 12.77 -20.30
N VAL A 245 9.21 13.40 -21.47
CA VAL A 245 8.75 14.79 -21.60
C VAL A 245 7.22 14.90 -21.51
N GLU A 246 6.47 13.97 -22.09
CA GLU A 246 5.00 13.93 -21.97
C GLU A 246 4.56 13.70 -20.52
N ASP A 247 5.33 12.88 -19.78
CA ASP A 247 5.16 12.66 -18.34
C ASP A 247 5.43 13.95 -17.55
N TYR A 248 6.54 14.65 -17.83
CA TYR A 248 6.87 15.95 -17.23
C TYR A 248 5.79 17.02 -17.50
N GLU A 249 5.24 17.07 -18.71
CA GLU A 249 4.16 18.00 -19.09
C GLU A 249 2.79 17.56 -18.52
N GLY A 250 2.64 16.30 -18.11
CA GLY A 250 1.37 15.71 -17.69
C GLY A 250 0.36 15.54 -18.83
N HIS A 251 0.80 15.65 -20.09
CA HIS A 251 -0.02 15.50 -21.29
C HIS A 251 0.83 15.23 -22.53
N LYS A 252 0.17 14.73 -23.59
CA LYS A 252 0.83 14.53 -24.89
C LYS A 252 1.27 15.84 -25.50
N LEU A 253 2.44 15.84 -26.12
CA LEU A 253 3.01 17.02 -26.78
C LEU A 253 2.03 17.60 -27.81
N ASP A 254 1.81 18.92 -27.75
CA ASP A 254 0.85 19.62 -28.61
C ASP A 254 1.40 19.77 -30.04
N THR A 255 1.26 18.71 -30.82
CA THR A 255 1.60 18.68 -32.25
C THR A 255 0.63 19.49 -33.13
N SER A 256 -0.51 19.94 -32.57
CA SER A 256 -1.47 20.77 -33.29
C SER A 256 -1.01 22.23 -33.36
N THR A 257 -0.33 22.71 -32.30
CA THR A 257 0.24 24.06 -32.23
C THR A 257 1.71 24.09 -32.65
N TYR A 258 2.50 23.09 -32.25
CA TYR A 258 3.95 23.10 -32.46
C TYR A 258 4.41 22.02 -33.44
N THR A 259 5.68 22.10 -33.83
CA THR A 259 6.41 21.05 -34.53
C THR A 259 7.67 20.73 -33.72
N TYR A 260 7.78 19.50 -33.24
CA TYR A 260 8.91 19.03 -32.45
C TYR A 260 9.98 18.46 -33.38
N LYS A 261 11.24 18.84 -33.15
CA LYS A 261 12.38 18.24 -33.85
C LYS A 261 12.73 16.89 -33.23
N GLU A 262 13.49 16.09 -33.97
CA GLU A 262 13.95 14.81 -33.46
C GLU A 262 14.89 14.99 -32.24
N PRO A 263 14.74 14.18 -31.18
CA PRO A 263 15.68 14.11 -30.08
C PRO A 263 17.08 13.69 -30.53
N GLU A 264 18.09 14.41 -30.04
CA GLU A 264 19.51 14.10 -30.26
C GLU A 264 20.19 13.87 -28.92
N GLN A 265 21.12 12.90 -28.87
CA GLN A 265 21.89 12.61 -27.68
C GLN A 265 23.23 13.34 -27.71
N ASN A 266 23.56 14.01 -26.60
CA ASN A 266 24.80 14.73 -26.41
C ASN A 266 25.93 13.79 -25.95
N SER A 267 27.18 14.27 -25.97
CA SER A 267 28.35 13.49 -25.51
C SER A 267 28.26 13.04 -24.06
N ASP A 268 27.51 13.77 -23.24
CA ASP A 268 27.35 13.54 -21.81
C ASP A 268 26.22 12.55 -21.49
N GLY A 269 25.51 12.05 -22.52
CA GLY A 269 24.43 11.07 -22.39
C GLY A 269 23.03 11.67 -22.33
N ASP A 270 22.92 12.98 -22.12
CA ASP A 270 21.67 13.73 -22.11
C ASP A 270 21.03 13.80 -23.50
N TRP A 271 19.72 13.88 -23.53
CA TRP A 271 18.93 14.06 -24.74
C TRP A 271 18.36 15.46 -24.82
N GLY A 272 18.32 16.03 -26.02
CA GLY A 272 17.68 17.33 -26.24
C GLY A 272 16.92 17.41 -27.56
N PHE A 273 15.84 18.19 -27.56
CA PHE A 273 15.13 18.58 -28.78
C PHE A 273 14.47 19.95 -28.62
N SER A 274 14.31 20.65 -29.75
CA SER A 274 13.60 21.93 -29.81
C SER A 274 12.25 21.76 -30.49
N PHE A 275 11.32 22.67 -30.19
CA PHE A 275 10.05 22.77 -30.89
C PHE A 275 9.84 24.19 -31.41
N VAL A 276 9.17 24.26 -32.56
CA VAL A 276 8.89 25.51 -33.28
C VAL A 276 7.39 25.70 -33.43
N ASP A 277 6.95 26.94 -33.53
CA ASP A 277 5.57 27.27 -33.89
C ASP A 277 5.27 26.90 -35.37
N LYS A 278 4.03 27.14 -35.83
CA LYS A 278 3.65 26.87 -37.23
C LYS A 278 4.30 27.81 -38.25
N ASN A 279 4.88 28.92 -37.81
CA ASN A 279 5.66 29.83 -38.66
C ASN A 279 7.13 29.38 -38.78
N GLY A 280 7.55 28.45 -37.93
CA GLY A 280 8.91 27.92 -37.87
C GLY A 280 9.81 28.66 -36.87
N ASP A 281 9.24 29.55 -36.06
CA ASP A 281 9.96 30.29 -35.02
C ASP A 281 10.17 29.39 -33.79
N LEU A 282 11.35 29.50 -33.16
CA LEU A 282 11.68 28.71 -31.97
C LEU A 282 10.73 29.07 -30.83
N ALA A 283 10.00 28.08 -30.32
CA ALA A 283 9.07 28.26 -29.21
C ALA A 283 9.64 27.72 -27.88
N GLY A 284 10.61 26.80 -27.96
CA GLY A 284 11.32 26.30 -26.78
C GLY A 284 12.12 25.04 -27.06
N SER A 285 12.65 24.45 -25.99
CA SER A 285 13.38 23.18 -26.05
C SER A 285 13.30 22.40 -24.74
N TYR A 286 13.65 21.12 -24.81
CA TYR A 286 13.79 20.24 -23.66
C TYR A 286 15.19 19.68 -23.58
N ILE A 287 15.69 19.52 -22.36
CA ILE A 287 16.84 18.67 -22.03
C ILE A 287 16.34 17.61 -21.06
N VAL A 288 16.64 16.36 -21.37
CA VAL A 288 16.37 15.20 -20.52
C VAL A 288 17.72 14.61 -20.13
N THR A 289 18.03 14.60 -18.84
CA THR A 289 19.31 14.05 -18.36
C THR A 289 19.37 12.54 -18.60
N ALA A 290 20.58 11.97 -18.60
CA ALA A 290 20.75 10.51 -18.70
C ALA A 290 19.95 9.73 -17.64
N ASP A 291 19.69 10.36 -16.49
CA ASP A 291 18.96 9.82 -15.35
C ASP A 291 17.44 10.07 -15.40
N GLY A 292 16.96 10.85 -16.38
CA GLY A 292 15.53 11.05 -16.65
C GLY A 292 14.93 12.36 -16.17
N ASP A 293 15.72 13.28 -15.61
CA ASP A 293 15.24 14.61 -15.21
C ASP A 293 14.99 15.48 -16.45
N VAL A 294 13.80 16.05 -16.55
CA VAL A 294 13.41 16.92 -17.66
C VAL A 294 13.51 18.39 -17.24
N THR A 295 14.14 19.20 -18.09
CA THR A 295 14.13 20.66 -17.99
C THR A 295 13.60 21.23 -19.30
N LYS A 296 12.62 22.13 -19.21
CA LYS A 296 12.08 22.89 -20.33
C LYS A 296 12.74 24.26 -20.39
N TYR A 297 12.93 24.76 -21.61
CA TYR A 297 13.47 26.08 -21.88
C TYR A 297 12.56 26.84 -22.83
N ASP A 298 12.42 28.14 -22.59
CA ASP A 298 11.67 29.06 -23.45
C ASP A 298 12.39 29.37 -24.77
N GLU A 299 11.81 30.27 -25.57
CA GLU A 299 12.36 30.73 -26.86
C GLU A 299 13.74 31.42 -26.74
N ASN A 300 14.10 31.92 -25.55
CA ASN A 300 15.37 32.59 -25.26
C ASN A 300 16.43 31.63 -24.70
N GLY A 301 16.03 30.40 -24.36
CA GLY A 301 16.88 29.42 -23.70
C GLY A 301 16.96 29.58 -22.18
N ASP A 302 16.00 30.31 -21.59
CA ASP A 302 15.85 30.41 -20.14
C ASP A 302 14.98 29.24 -19.62
N PRO A 303 15.34 28.59 -18.50
CA PRO A 303 14.57 27.46 -17.98
C PRO A 303 13.20 27.89 -17.45
N GLU A 304 12.17 27.08 -17.72
CA GLU A 304 10.78 27.24 -17.24
C GLU A 304 10.48 26.42 -15.97
#